data_AF-A0A532B5Q3-F1
#
_entry.id   AF-A0A532B5Q3-F1
#
_cell.length_a   1.000
_cell.length_b   1.000
_cell.length_c   1.000
_cell.angle_alpha   90.00
_cell.angle_beta   90.00
_cell.angle_gamma   90.00
#
_symmetry.space_group_name_H-M   'P 1'
#
loop_
_entity.id
_entity.type
_entity.pdbx_description
1 polymer ?
#
loop_
_entity_poly.entity_id
_entity_poly.type
_entity_poly.pdbx_seq_one_letter_code
_entity_poly.pdbx_strand_id
1 'polypeptide(L)' 'IMLVSDGGTVIRVPVNGIRFASRATKGVTIFNTAEGEKVVSVERISEPQADEEIEESVEVEGGAVTDAEGGEPNTTVE' A
#
# COMPACT_ATOMS: atom_id res chain seq x y z
N ILE A 1 10.00 -6.89 -11.75
CA ILE A 1 11.04 -6.98 -12.83
C ILE A 1 12.40 -6.54 -12.31
N MET A 2 13.50 -6.92 -12.97
CA MET A 2 14.87 -6.54 -12.61
C MET A 2 15.57 -5.86 -13.77
N LEU A 3 16.23 -4.72 -13.51
CA LEU A 3 16.98 -3.93 -14.48
C LEU A 3 18.44 -3.83 -14.04
N VAL A 4 19.35 -3.78 -15.02
CA VAL A 4 20.79 -3.63 -14.80
C VAL A 4 21.32 -2.48 -15.65
N SER A 5 22.06 -1.54 -15.04
CA SER A 5 22.76 -0.47 -15.74
C SER A 5 24.18 -0.84 -16.15
N ASP A 6 24.77 -0.09 -17.09
CA ASP A 6 26.19 -0.20 -17.45
C ASP A 6 27.14 0.20 -16.31
N GLY A 7 26.68 1.00 -15.35
CA GLY A 7 27.41 1.28 -14.10
C GLY A 7 27.42 0.12 -13.10
N GLY A 8 26.76 -1.01 -13.39
CA GLY A 8 26.68 -2.16 -12.50
C GLY A 8 25.59 -2.08 -11.43
N THR A 9 24.69 -1.09 -11.53
CA THR A 9 23.57 -0.93 -10.60
C THR A 9 22.46 -1.91 -10.96
N VAL A 10 21.99 -2.65 -9.96
CA VAL A 10 20.86 -3.58 -10.09
C VAL A 10 19.63 -2.99 -9.40
N ILE A 11 18.52 -2.87 -10.13
CA ILE A 11 17.29 -2.25 -9.66
C ILE A 11 16.15 -3.27 -9.74
N ARG A 12 15.54 -3.58 -8.60
CA ARG A 12 14.30 -4.38 -8.53
C ARG A 12 13.09 -3.46 -8.46
N VAL A 13 12.12 -3.73 -9.32
CA VAL A 13 10.91 -2.93 -9.43
C VAL A 13 9.69 -3.84 -9.27
N PRO A 14 8.87 -3.66 -8.22
CA PRO A 14 7.65 -4.42 -8.04
C PRO A 14 6.65 -4.09 -9.14
N VAL A 15 6.01 -5.10 -9.72
CA VAL A 15 5.04 -4.87 -10.81
C VAL A 15 3.77 -4.18 -10.32
N ASN A 16 3.39 -4.39 -9.06
CA ASN A 16 2.18 -3.83 -8.46
C ASN A 16 2.22 -2.29 -8.35
N GLY A 17 3.41 -1.69 -8.26
CA GLY A 17 3.59 -0.25 -8.16
C GLY A 17 3.64 0.49 -9.51
N ILE A 18 3.56 -0.22 -10.64
CA ILE A 18 3.72 0.37 -11.97
C ILE A 18 2.36 0.81 -12.50
N ARG A 19 2.26 2.09 -12.91
CA ARG A 19 1.07 2.61 -13.58
C ARG A 19 0.78 1.84 -14.87
N PHE A 20 -0.45 1.34 -15.00
CA PHE A 20 -0.95 0.80 -16.26
C PHE A 20 -1.14 1.92 -17.29
N ALA A 21 -0.43 1.81 -18.41
CA ALA A 21 -0.54 2.72 -19.55
C ALA A 21 -0.71 1.93 -20.86
N SER A 22 -1.53 2.44 -21.76
CA SER A 22 -1.77 1.82 -23.08
C SER A 22 -0.52 1.92 -23.98
N ARG A 23 -0.34 0.95 -24.89
CA ARG A 23 0.76 0.92 -25.89
C ARG A 23 0.74 2.14 -26.82
N ALA A 24 -0.39 2.84 -26.92
CA ALA A 24 -0.51 4.08 -27.68
C ALA A 24 0.20 5.29 -27.02
N THR A 25 0.80 5.12 -25.84
CA THR A 25 1.51 6.17 -25.10
C THR A 25 3.03 6.04 -25.24
N LYS A 26 3.78 7.05 -24.77
CA LYS A 26 5.25 7.00 -24.70
C LYS A 26 5.80 6.03 -23.65
N GLY A 27 4.93 5.33 -22.91
CA GLY A 27 5.31 4.50 -21.77
C GLY A 27 5.34 5.27 -20.46
N VAL A 28 5.83 4.62 -19.41
CA VAL A 28 5.95 5.16 -18.06
C VAL A 28 7.41 5.16 -17.64
N THR A 29 7.84 6.19 -16.93
CA THR A 29 9.18 6.24 -16.35
C THR A 29 9.16 5.52 -15.02
N ILE A 30 10.01 4.50 -14.89
CA ILE A 30 10.12 3.70 -13.66
C ILE A 30 11.14 4.33 -12.70
N PHE A 31 12.26 4.82 -13.24
CA PHE A 31 13.30 5.51 -12.49
C PHE A 31 14.08 6.45 -13.44
N ASN A 32 14.83 7.40 -12.87
CA ASN A 32 15.73 8.26 -13.62
C ASN A 32 17.16 7.72 -13.51
N THR A 33 17.80 7.46 -14.64
CA THR A 33 19.23 7.12 -14.69
C THR A 33 20.09 8.36 -14.47
N ALA A 34 21.31 8.17 -13.97
CA ALA A 34 22.30 9.24 -13.89
C ALA A 34 22.71 9.73 -15.28
N GLU A 35 23.33 10.92 -15.35
CA GLU A 35 23.75 11.50 -16.62
C GLU A 35 24.79 10.61 -17.32
N GLY A 36 24.48 10.18 -18.54
CA GLY A 36 25.33 9.27 -19.32
C GLY A 36 25.16 7.78 -19.00
N GLU A 37 24.42 7.42 -17.96
CA GLU A 37 24.17 6.02 -17.58
C GLU A 37 23.01 5.42 -18.36
N LYS A 38 23.10 4.12 -18.71
CA LYS A 38 22.10 3.42 -19.53
C LYS A 38 21.72 2.06 -18.95
N VAL A 39 20.47 1.68 -19.17
CA VAL A 39 20.00 0.31 -18.90
C VAL A 39 20.50 -0.59 -20.01
N VAL A 40 21.26 -1.63 -19.63
CA VAL A 40 21.85 -2.58 -20.58
C VAL A 40 21.14 -3.93 -20.57
N SER A 41 20.42 -4.27 -19.50
CA SER A 41 19.67 -5.52 -19.40
C SER A 41 18.39 -5.37 -18.59
N VAL A 42 17.35 -6.10 -19.00
CA VAL A 42 16.07 -6.21 -18.29
C VAL A 42 15.65 -7.67 -18.27
N GLU A 43 15.36 -8.18 -17.09
CA GLU A 43 14.91 -9.55 -16.86
C GLU A 43 13.60 -9.53 -16.07
N ARG A 44 12.63 -10.36 -16.45
CA ARG A 44 11.45 -10.60 -15.62
C ARG A 44 11.76 -11.70 -14.63
N ILE A 45 11.86 -11.35 -13.36
CA ILE A 45 11.93 -12.29 -12.26
C ILE A 45 10.56 -12.31 -11.57
N SER A 46 10.07 -13.50 -11.24
CA SER A 46 8.90 -13.66 -10.37
C SER A 46 9.24 -13.11 -9.00
N GLU A 47 8.43 -12.17 -8.51
CA GLU A 47 8.56 -11.69 -7.15
C GLU A 47 8.26 -12.87 -6.20
N PRO A 48 9.12 -13.16 -5.20
CA PRO A 48 8.66 -13.93 -4.05
C PRO A 48 7.51 -13.12 -3.44
N GLN A 49 6.43 -13.79 -3.04
CA GLN A 49 5.32 -13.12 -2.35
C GLN A 49 5.89 -12.43 -1.12
N ALA A 50 6.07 -11.12 -1.21
CA ALA A 50 6.31 -10.27 -0.06
C ALA A 50 4.95 -9.67 0.24
N ASP A 51 4.29 -10.26 1.22
CA ASP A 51 3.11 -9.76 1.90
C ASP A 51 3.31 -8.28 2.25
N GLU A 52 2.66 -7.40 1.50
CA GLU A 52 2.26 -6.09 1.99
C GLU A 52 0.72 -6.06 1.91
N GLU A 53 0.10 -6.92 2.73
CA GLU A 53 -1.20 -6.61 3.32
C GLU A 53 -1.01 -5.38 4.19
N ILE A 54 -1.43 -4.23 3.68
CA ILE A 54 -1.74 -3.07 4.52
C ILE A 54 -3.26 -3.14 4.76
N GLU A 55 -3.67 -4.08 5.61
CA GLU A 55 -4.85 -3.90 6.47
C GLU A 55 -4.36 -3.01 7.64
N GLU A 56 -5.06 -1.98 8.12
CA GLU A 56 -6.40 -2.02 8.66
C GLU A 56 -6.83 -0.55 8.90
N SER A 57 -7.92 -0.10 8.28
CA SER A 57 -8.59 1.14 8.68
C SER A 57 -9.28 0.89 10.02
N VAL A 58 -8.73 1.41 11.11
CA VAL A 58 -9.28 1.31 12.46
C VAL A 58 -10.64 2.02 12.52
N GLU A 59 -11.74 1.27 12.63
CA GLU A 59 -13.03 1.77 13.12
C GLU A 59 -12.99 1.82 14.65
N VAL A 60 -12.96 3.04 15.20
CA VAL A 60 -13.13 3.25 16.64
C VAL A 60 -14.62 3.42 16.94
N GLU A 61 -15.34 2.31 17.19
CA GLU A 61 -16.58 2.36 17.97
C GLU A 61 -16.23 2.41 19.46
N GLY A 62 -16.02 3.63 19.95
CA GLY A 62 -15.89 3.91 21.38
C GLY A 62 -17.27 4.07 22.01
N GLY A 63 -17.84 2.97 22.50
CA GLY A 63 -19.03 2.97 23.34
C GLY A 63 -18.84 3.82 24.59
N ALA A 64 -19.67 4.85 24.75
CA ALA A 64 -19.76 5.64 25.97
C ALA A 64 -20.79 5.00 26.92
N VAL A 65 -20.22 4.32 27.91
CA VAL A 65 -20.65 4.11 29.30
C VAL A 65 -22.09 4.51 29.70
N THR A 66 -22.81 3.53 30.25
CA THR A 66 -24.05 3.71 31.00
C THR A 66 -23.76 4.47 32.29
N ASP A 67 -24.29 5.68 32.43
CA ASP A 67 -24.36 6.34 33.73
C ASP A 67 -25.58 5.80 34.48
N ALA A 68 -25.30 5.05 35.55
CA ALA A 68 -26.28 4.63 36.52
C ALA A 68 -26.40 5.73 37.57
N GLU A 69 -27.43 6.56 37.47
CA GLU A 69 -27.87 7.43 38.56
C GLU A 69 -29.30 7.10 38.97
N GLY A 70 -29.49 7.09 40.29
CA GLY A 70 -30.62 6.50 40.99
C GLY A 70 -31.94 7.23 40.79
N GLY A 71 -33.01 6.45 40.87
CA GLY A 71 -34.37 6.92 41.03
C GLY A 71 -35.20 5.80 41.66
N GLU A 72 -35.36 5.85 42.98
CA GLU A 72 -36.16 4.91 43.76
C GLU A 72 -37.61 4.85 43.24
N PRO A 73 -38.23 3.68 42.97
CA PRO A 73 -39.67 3.62 42.75
C PRO A 73 -40.38 3.56 44.11
N ASN A 74 -40.80 4.71 44.63
CA ASN A 74 -41.69 4.82 45.77
C ASN A 74 -43.18 4.75 45.36
N THR A 75 -43.80 3.61 45.72
CA THR A 75 -45.18 3.43 46.24
C THR A 75 -46.42 3.65 45.36
N THR A 76 -47.24 2.58 45.27
CA THR A 76 -48.71 2.45 45.52
C THR A 76 -49.67 3.48 44.85
N VAL A 77 -50.74 3.08 44.14
CA VAL A 77 -51.97 2.44 44.67
C VAL A 77 -52.92 1.98 43.54
N GLU A 78 -53.84 1.09 43.93
CA GLU A 78 -55.05 0.54 43.30
C GLU A 78 -55.84 1.43 42.33
#